data_AF-A0A847UEQ7-F1
#
_entry.id   AF-A0A847UEQ7-F1
#
_cell.length_a   1.000
_cell.length_b   1.000
_cell.length_c   1.000
_cell.angle_alpha   90.00
_cell.angle_beta   90.00
_cell.angle_gamma   90.00
#
_symmetry.space_group_name_H-M   'P 1'
#
loop_
_entity.id
_entity.type
_entity.pdbx_description
1 polymer ?
#
loop_
_entity_poly.entity_id
_entity_poly.type
_entity_poly.pdbx_seq_one_letter_code
_entity_poly.pdbx_strand_id
1 'polypeptide(L)'
;MRVAVLGAGYAGLTLARKLEQTLPDSVSLVVVDEQTEHLVQHELHRVVRRPSLANEITVDLDEVLDCEIRQARVTDVAPDEGTATLDGSETLSYDVGAVCLGAQTAFYDLPGVREHATPLKRLDDAREIRERFHGLSDGDRVVVGGAGLSGVQVAGELAEMREDSDIEVLLLEQEDAVAPAFPASFQSAVHDALVDAGVTVRTGTGVAEADADAITLEDGSELAMNQFVWTGGIEGSPALDADRPVVRADLRLGESTFAVGDAARVVDSDGEAVPASAAAAIREARVAADNIGTLVEQSQGSHGEFQPRLTQYQFNVPGWLVSVGDDAVAKVGPSVLTGRAALALKTTVGAGYLGTVGAVQNAVDLVSEELDLDDVEAEHE
;
A
#
# COMPACT_ATOMS: atom_id res chain seq x y z
N MET A 1 8.07 4.04 30.99
CA MET A 1 7.42 4.74 29.88
C MET A 1 7.26 3.74 28.74
N ARG A 2 6.10 3.73 28.08
CA ARG A 2 5.76 2.84 26.99
C ARG A 2 5.48 3.62 25.71
N VAL A 3 6.11 3.18 24.63
CA VAL A 3 5.84 3.62 23.27
C VAL A 3 5.09 2.52 22.52
N ALA A 4 3.96 2.85 21.89
CA ALA A 4 3.18 1.89 21.11
C ALA A 4 3.15 2.24 19.62
N VAL A 5 3.38 1.25 18.76
CA VAL A 5 3.17 1.34 17.32
C VAL A 5 2.01 0.42 16.96
N LEU A 6 0.92 0.98 16.46
CA LEU A 6 -0.32 0.26 16.15
C LEU A 6 -0.39 0.00 14.64
N GLY A 7 -0.04 -1.21 14.22
CA GLY A 7 0.12 -1.64 12.83
C GLY A 7 1.59 -1.77 12.44
N ALA A 8 1.90 -2.79 11.66
CA ALA A 8 3.24 -3.17 11.19
C ALA A 8 3.32 -3.18 9.64
N GLY A 9 2.49 -2.36 8.98
CA GLY A 9 2.65 -2.03 7.55
C GLY A 9 3.88 -1.16 7.29
N TYR A 10 3.97 -0.53 6.10
CA TYR A 10 5.13 0.29 5.73
C TYR A 10 5.51 1.34 6.77
N ALA A 11 4.51 2.09 7.26
CA ALA A 11 4.71 3.11 8.29
C ALA A 11 5.19 2.50 9.60
N GLY A 12 4.48 1.49 10.09
CA GLY A 12 4.69 0.89 11.40
C GLY A 12 6.02 0.18 11.53
N LEU A 13 6.36 -0.69 10.57
CA LEU A 13 7.63 -1.41 10.58
C LEU A 13 8.82 -0.43 10.47
N THR A 14 8.75 0.53 9.55
CA THR A 14 9.79 1.57 9.42
C THR A 14 9.96 2.37 10.71
N LEU A 15 8.84 2.74 11.35
CA LEU A 15 8.82 3.50 12.59
C LEU A 15 9.44 2.69 13.73
N ALA A 16 9.00 1.45 13.93
CA ALA A 16 9.49 0.56 14.98
C ALA A 16 11.00 0.34 14.87
N ARG A 17 11.52 0.00 13.67
CA ARG A 17 12.95 -0.16 13.41
C ARG A 17 13.76 1.08 13.76
N LYS A 18 13.24 2.27 13.46
CA LYS A 18 13.92 3.52 13.80
C LYS A 18 13.87 3.80 15.30
N LEU A 19 12.76 3.50 15.97
CA LEU A 19 12.60 3.65 17.41
C LEU A 19 13.50 2.70 18.22
N GLU A 20 13.68 1.46 17.77
CA GLU A 20 14.64 0.51 18.39
C GLU A 20 16.07 1.06 18.44
N GLN A 21 16.44 1.86 17.44
CA GLN A 21 17.78 2.45 17.34
C GLN A 21 17.95 3.73 18.15
N THR A 22 16.85 4.44 18.44
CA THR A 22 16.90 5.79 19.00
C THR A 22 16.34 5.91 20.42
N LEU A 23 15.43 5.01 20.82
CA LEU A 23 14.86 5.02 22.15
C LEU A 23 15.89 4.53 23.19
N PRO A 24 15.92 5.13 24.39
CA PRO A 24 16.78 4.65 25.46
C PRO A 24 16.23 3.34 26.05
N ASP A 25 17.12 2.44 26.49
CA ASP A 25 16.78 1.12 27.10
C ASP A 25 15.72 1.17 28.21
N SER A 26 15.55 2.33 28.86
CA SER A 26 14.54 2.58 29.90
C SER A 26 13.09 2.66 29.37
N VAL A 27 12.89 2.73 28.06
CA VAL A 27 11.59 2.89 27.40
C VAL A 27 11.20 1.56 26.75
N SER A 28 10.01 1.06 27.07
CA SER A 28 9.48 -0.15 26.43
C SER A 28 8.80 0.19 25.11
N LEU A 29 9.21 -0.44 24.01
CA LEU A 29 8.54 -0.38 22.71
C LEU A 29 7.66 -1.62 22.52
N VAL A 30 6.41 -1.42 22.10
CA VAL A 30 5.50 -2.49 21.69
C VAL A 30 4.94 -2.20 20.30
N VAL A 31 4.97 -3.21 19.42
CA VAL A 31 4.31 -3.21 18.12
C VAL A 31 3.09 -4.10 18.22
N VAL A 32 1.93 -3.59 17.81
CA VAL A 32 0.67 -4.35 17.78
C VAL A 32 0.22 -4.50 16.34
N ASP A 33 0.07 -5.73 15.86
CA ASP A 33 -0.50 -5.99 14.53
C ASP A 33 -1.36 -7.26 14.57
N GLU A 34 -2.35 -7.34 13.68
CA GLU A 34 -3.20 -8.53 13.58
C GLU A 34 -2.46 -9.72 12.93
N GLN A 35 -1.42 -9.44 12.15
CA GLN A 35 -0.53 -10.41 11.52
C GLN A 35 0.84 -10.40 12.20
N THR A 36 1.55 -11.53 12.12
CA THR A 36 2.97 -11.63 12.53
C THR A 36 3.93 -11.33 11.38
N GLU A 37 3.40 -10.97 10.22
CA GLU A 37 4.17 -10.76 8.99
C GLU A 37 3.83 -9.40 8.36
N HIS A 38 4.86 -8.73 7.84
CA HIS A 38 4.74 -7.55 7.00
C HIS A 38 4.67 -7.95 5.52
N LEU A 39 3.59 -7.55 4.85
CA LEU A 39 3.41 -7.74 3.42
C LEU A 39 3.87 -6.51 2.62
N VAL A 40 4.77 -6.71 1.66
CA VAL A 40 5.20 -5.68 0.71
C VAL A 40 4.11 -5.48 -0.36
N GLN A 41 3.01 -4.82 0.03
CA GLN A 41 1.79 -4.65 -0.79
C GLN A 41 2.02 -4.04 -2.19
N HIS A 42 3.08 -3.25 -2.42
CA HIS A 42 3.32 -2.65 -3.73
C HIS A 42 3.82 -3.67 -4.77
N GLU A 43 4.22 -4.86 -4.35
CA GLU A 43 4.57 -6.01 -5.20
C GLU A 43 3.45 -7.07 -5.26
N LEU A 44 2.39 -6.91 -4.46
CA LEU A 44 1.32 -7.91 -4.35
C LEU A 44 0.64 -8.24 -5.68
N HIS A 45 0.52 -7.27 -6.59
CA HIS A 45 -0.02 -7.48 -7.92
C HIS A 45 0.73 -8.58 -8.69
N ARG A 46 2.05 -8.70 -8.53
CA ARG A 46 2.86 -9.72 -9.21
C ARG A 46 2.45 -11.14 -8.84
N VAL A 47 2.01 -11.36 -7.60
CA VAL A 47 1.58 -12.67 -7.08
C VAL A 47 0.39 -13.23 -7.87
N VAL A 48 -0.42 -12.37 -8.51
CA VAL A 48 -1.51 -12.79 -9.41
C VAL A 48 -0.97 -13.66 -10.55
N ARG A 49 0.17 -13.29 -11.15
CA ARG A 49 0.80 -14.06 -12.23
C ARG A 49 1.89 -15.00 -11.74
N ARG A 50 2.68 -14.58 -10.73
CA ARG A 50 3.86 -15.25 -10.20
C ARG A 50 3.67 -15.60 -8.71
N PRO A 51 2.97 -16.70 -8.37
CA PRO A 51 2.72 -17.06 -6.96
C PRO A 51 3.98 -17.37 -6.13
N SER A 52 5.13 -17.63 -6.76
CA SER A 52 6.42 -17.82 -6.07
C SER A 52 6.74 -16.62 -5.19
N LEU A 53 6.57 -15.41 -5.76
CA LEU A 53 6.84 -14.11 -5.15
C LEU A 53 6.20 -13.87 -3.78
N ALA A 54 5.19 -14.67 -3.42
CA ALA A 54 4.47 -14.53 -2.15
C ALA A 54 5.40 -14.61 -0.93
N ASN A 55 6.43 -15.45 -0.97
CA ASN A 55 7.37 -15.59 0.13
C ASN A 55 8.38 -14.43 0.15
N GLU A 56 8.88 -14.00 -1.00
CA GLU A 56 9.85 -12.91 -1.14
C GLU A 56 9.27 -11.59 -0.64
N ILE A 57 7.97 -11.37 -0.85
CA ILE A 57 7.29 -10.13 -0.45
C ILE A 57 6.68 -10.18 0.96
N THR A 58 6.92 -11.26 1.72
CA THR A 58 6.45 -11.44 3.09
C THR A 58 7.63 -11.47 4.05
N VAL A 59 7.59 -10.62 5.07
CA VAL A 59 8.68 -10.45 6.04
C VAL A 59 8.16 -10.78 7.42
N ASP A 60 8.74 -11.79 8.07
CA ASP A 60 8.42 -12.12 9.46
C ASP A 60 8.87 -10.97 10.40
N LEU A 61 7.95 -10.47 11.22
CA LEU A 61 8.23 -9.38 12.14
C LEU A 61 9.25 -9.77 13.20
N ASP A 62 9.24 -11.03 13.66
CA ASP A 62 10.18 -11.55 14.67
C ASP A 62 11.62 -11.62 14.13
N GLU A 63 11.82 -11.64 12.80
CA GLU A 63 13.14 -11.64 12.18
C GLU A 63 13.75 -10.23 12.04
N VAL A 64 12.91 -9.19 12.01
CA VAL A 64 13.34 -7.82 11.74
C VAL A 64 13.20 -6.87 12.93
N LEU A 65 12.44 -7.23 13.95
CA LEU A 65 12.25 -6.43 15.17
C LEU A 65 12.81 -7.16 16.41
N ASP A 66 13.38 -6.38 17.33
CA ASP A 66 13.93 -6.82 18.61
C ASP A 66 13.04 -6.39 19.81
N CYS A 67 11.85 -5.83 19.53
CA CYS A 67 10.91 -5.31 20.53
C CYS A 67 9.74 -6.26 20.85
N GLU A 68 8.84 -5.88 21.78
CA GLU A 68 7.64 -6.66 22.06
C GLU A 68 6.69 -6.60 20.86
N ILE A 69 6.52 -7.74 20.17
CA ILE A 69 5.47 -7.91 19.15
C ILE A 69 4.26 -8.53 19.83
N ARG A 70 3.11 -7.86 19.71
CA ARG A 70 1.84 -8.31 20.23
C ARG A 70 0.87 -8.54 19.08
N GLN A 71 0.65 -9.82 18.76
CA GLN A 71 -0.32 -10.21 17.76
C GLN A 71 -1.75 -10.00 18.29
N ALA A 72 -2.40 -8.94 17.84
CA ALA A 72 -3.76 -8.58 18.20
C ALA A 72 -4.36 -7.59 17.19
N ARG A 73 -5.67 -7.65 16.96
CA ARG A 73 -6.36 -6.66 16.14
C ARG A 73 -6.68 -5.44 16.99
N VAL A 74 -6.21 -4.27 16.59
CA VAL A 74 -6.69 -2.99 17.17
C VAL A 74 -8.11 -2.72 16.68
N THR A 75 -9.04 -2.55 17.61
CA THR A 75 -10.48 -2.34 17.32
C THR A 75 -10.95 -0.93 17.60
N ASP A 76 -10.23 -0.16 18.41
CA ASP A 76 -10.54 1.23 18.75
C ASP A 76 -9.27 1.94 19.24
N VAL A 77 -9.16 3.25 19.00
CA VAL A 77 -8.05 4.07 19.47
C VAL A 77 -8.59 5.37 20.07
N ALA A 78 -8.22 5.66 21.32
CA ALA A 78 -8.45 6.95 21.95
C ALA A 78 -7.13 7.74 21.98
N PRO A 79 -6.82 8.53 20.92
CA PRO A 79 -5.50 9.13 20.73
C PRO A 79 -5.14 10.18 21.78
N ASP A 80 -6.12 10.89 22.33
CA ASP A 80 -5.90 11.87 23.40
C ASP A 80 -5.67 11.21 24.77
N GLU A 81 -6.17 9.99 24.96
CA GLU A 81 -6.03 9.24 26.21
C GLU A 81 -4.78 8.35 26.23
N GLY A 82 -4.13 8.16 25.07
CA GLY A 82 -3.01 7.23 24.93
C GLY A 82 -3.43 5.78 25.14
N THR A 83 -4.60 5.39 24.60
CA THR A 83 -5.10 4.02 24.72
C THR A 83 -5.55 3.43 23.38
N ALA A 84 -5.44 2.11 23.28
CA ALA A 84 -5.98 1.32 22.18
C ALA A 84 -6.72 0.11 22.74
N THR A 85 -7.88 -0.19 22.18
CA THR A 85 -8.62 -1.43 22.48
C THR A 85 -8.22 -2.49 21.47
N LEU A 86 -7.92 -3.68 21.97
CA LEU A 86 -7.56 -4.86 21.19
C LEU A 86 -8.74 -5.83 21.13
N ASP A 87 -8.70 -6.77 20.20
CA ASP A 87 -9.64 -7.88 20.16
C ASP A 87 -9.65 -8.67 21.48
N GLY A 88 -10.83 -9.15 21.87
CA GLY A 88 -11.05 -9.67 23.22
C GLY A 88 -11.24 -8.60 24.30
N SER A 89 -11.32 -7.32 23.92
CA SER A 89 -11.56 -6.18 24.81
C SER A 89 -10.43 -5.90 25.81
N GLU A 90 -9.20 -6.31 25.48
CA GLU A 90 -8.00 -5.89 26.22
C GLU A 90 -7.69 -4.43 25.88
N THR A 91 -7.32 -3.63 26.88
CA THR A 91 -6.89 -2.24 26.68
C THR A 91 -5.37 -2.15 26.83
N LEU A 92 -4.71 -1.61 25.80
CA LEU A 92 -3.31 -1.22 25.82
C LEU A 92 -3.21 0.29 26.10
N SER A 93 -2.63 0.66 27.24
CA SER A 93 -2.23 2.04 27.52
C SER A 93 -0.79 2.29 27.08
N TYR A 94 -0.50 3.49 26.58
CA TYR A 94 0.82 3.94 26.17
C TYR A 94 1.03 5.42 26.51
N ASP A 95 2.27 5.83 26.72
CA ASP A 95 2.60 7.23 27.03
C ASP A 95 2.74 8.06 25.75
N VAL A 96 3.30 7.45 24.70
CA VAL A 96 3.46 8.03 23.35
C VAL A 96 3.17 6.92 22.34
N GLY A 97 2.50 7.23 21.23
CA GLY A 97 2.18 6.19 20.25
C GLY A 97 1.98 6.68 18.84
N ALA A 98 1.87 5.75 17.91
CA ALA A 98 1.58 6.02 16.52
C ALA A 98 0.56 5.03 15.95
N VAL A 99 -0.49 5.57 15.33
CA VAL A 99 -1.48 4.80 14.55
C VAL A 99 -0.95 4.61 13.13
N CYS A 100 -0.59 3.37 12.80
CA CYS A 100 -0.01 2.91 11.55
C CYS A 100 -0.85 1.80 10.91
N LEU A 101 -2.16 1.77 11.18
CA LEU A 101 -3.10 0.71 10.79
C LEU A 101 -3.40 0.65 9.27
N GLY A 102 -2.81 1.55 8.48
CA GLY A 102 -3.04 1.65 7.05
C GLY A 102 -4.50 1.96 6.71
N ALA A 103 -4.94 1.43 5.58
CA ALA A 103 -6.30 1.60 5.06
C ALA A 103 -6.83 0.28 4.51
N GLN A 104 -8.16 0.16 4.45
CA GLN A 104 -8.90 -0.95 3.89
C GLN A 104 -9.45 -0.60 2.50
N THR A 105 -9.90 -1.60 1.75
CA THR A 105 -10.55 -1.36 0.45
C THR A 105 -11.91 -0.69 0.67
N ALA A 106 -12.11 0.49 0.07
CA ALA A 106 -13.40 1.17 0.09
C ALA A 106 -14.32 0.59 -0.98
N PHE A 107 -15.52 0.17 -0.58
CA PHE A 107 -16.56 -0.29 -1.50
C PHE A 107 -17.67 0.75 -1.72
N TYR A 108 -17.60 1.89 -1.01
CA TYR A 108 -18.50 3.05 -1.15
C TYR A 108 -20.01 2.74 -1.05
N ASP A 109 -20.35 1.67 -0.31
CA ASP A 109 -21.73 1.15 -0.20
C ASP A 109 -22.39 0.88 -1.57
N LEU A 110 -21.60 0.63 -2.62
CA LEU A 110 -22.09 0.27 -3.95
C LEU A 110 -22.71 -1.14 -3.89
N PRO A 111 -24.01 -1.30 -4.19
CA PRO A 111 -24.69 -2.59 -4.06
C PRO A 111 -23.97 -3.71 -4.81
N GLY A 112 -23.72 -4.82 -4.14
CA GLY A 112 -23.16 -6.04 -4.72
C GLY A 112 -21.67 -5.97 -5.10
N VAL A 113 -21.03 -4.80 -5.11
CA VAL A 113 -19.59 -4.69 -5.45
C VAL A 113 -18.73 -5.46 -4.46
N ARG A 114 -19.02 -5.39 -3.16
CA ARG A 114 -18.27 -6.14 -2.14
C ARG A 114 -18.51 -7.65 -2.24
N GLU A 115 -19.70 -8.05 -2.63
CA GLU A 115 -20.12 -9.46 -2.73
C GLU A 115 -19.57 -10.15 -3.98
N HIS A 116 -19.39 -9.41 -5.08
CA HIS A 116 -19.07 -9.96 -6.39
C HIS A 116 -17.64 -9.64 -6.87
N ALA A 117 -17.01 -8.59 -6.36
CA ALA A 117 -15.65 -8.22 -6.73
C ALA A 117 -14.59 -8.78 -5.77
N THR A 118 -13.42 -9.12 -6.31
CA THR A 118 -12.24 -9.47 -5.52
C THR A 118 -11.34 -8.23 -5.38
N PRO A 119 -10.98 -7.79 -4.16
CA PRO A 119 -10.03 -6.67 -3.98
C PRO A 119 -8.58 -7.11 -4.31
N LEU A 120 -7.59 -6.25 -4.12
CA LEU A 120 -6.17 -6.65 -4.07
C LEU A 120 -5.47 -6.00 -2.86
N LYS A 121 -5.57 -6.64 -1.69
CA LYS A 121 -5.01 -6.13 -0.43
C LYS A 121 -4.20 -7.17 0.36
N ARG A 122 -4.46 -8.46 0.13
CA ARG A 122 -3.81 -9.61 0.79
C ARG A 122 -3.38 -10.66 -0.24
N LEU A 123 -2.50 -11.58 0.17
CA LEU A 123 -2.06 -12.70 -0.68
C LEU A 123 -3.23 -13.57 -1.16
N ASP A 124 -4.23 -13.79 -0.31
CA ASP A 124 -5.43 -14.55 -0.68
C ASP A 124 -6.24 -13.87 -1.78
N ASP A 125 -6.28 -12.54 -1.80
CA ASP A 125 -6.92 -11.79 -2.87
C ASP A 125 -6.21 -12.04 -4.21
N ALA A 126 -4.87 -12.01 -4.23
CA ALA A 126 -4.08 -12.28 -5.42
C ALA A 126 -4.28 -13.72 -5.93
N ARG A 127 -4.37 -14.69 -5.01
CA ARG A 127 -4.69 -16.10 -5.32
C ARG A 127 -6.08 -16.24 -5.91
N GLU A 128 -7.09 -15.60 -5.33
CA GLU A 128 -8.46 -15.66 -5.83
C GLU A 128 -8.58 -15.01 -7.21
N ILE A 129 -7.96 -13.84 -7.44
CA ILE A 129 -7.92 -13.21 -8.77
C ILE A 129 -7.31 -14.17 -9.79
N ARG A 130 -6.19 -14.80 -9.45
CA ARG A 130 -5.52 -15.78 -10.31
C ARG A 130 -6.42 -16.97 -10.63
N GLU A 131 -6.98 -17.61 -9.61
CA GLU A 131 -7.80 -18.82 -9.77
C GLU A 131 -9.04 -18.56 -10.62
N ARG A 132 -9.73 -17.43 -10.39
CA ARG A 132 -10.88 -17.02 -11.20
C ARG A 132 -10.49 -16.78 -12.65
N PHE A 133 -9.34 -16.15 -12.90
CA PHE A 133 -8.88 -15.88 -14.26
C PHE A 133 -8.59 -17.17 -15.04
N HIS A 134 -7.94 -18.17 -14.41
CA HIS A 134 -7.71 -19.47 -15.03
C HIS A 134 -8.98 -20.28 -15.31
N GLY A 135 -10.10 -19.90 -14.70
CA GLY A 135 -11.41 -20.48 -14.98
C GLY A 135 -12.11 -19.89 -16.21
N LEU A 136 -11.58 -18.81 -16.80
CA LEU A 136 -12.18 -18.13 -17.95
C LEU A 136 -11.95 -18.88 -19.26
N SER A 137 -12.83 -18.63 -20.23
CA SER A 137 -12.80 -19.17 -21.59
C SER A 137 -12.68 -18.05 -22.63
N ASP A 138 -12.35 -18.40 -23.88
CA ASP A 138 -12.35 -17.45 -24.99
C ASP A 138 -13.70 -16.71 -25.11
N GLY A 139 -13.64 -15.39 -25.25
CA GLY A 139 -14.80 -14.49 -25.28
C GLY A 139 -15.29 -14.02 -23.91
N ASP A 140 -14.75 -14.56 -22.81
CA ASP A 140 -15.03 -14.06 -21.47
C ASP A 140 -14.34 -12.72 -21.20
N ARG A 141 -14.85 -11.99 -20.20
CA ARG A 141 -14.34 -10.67 -19.80
C ARG A 141 -13.98 -10.63 -18.33
N VAL A 142 -12.80 -10.12 -18.04
CA VAL A 142 -12.42 -9.63 -16.71
C VAL A 142 -12.48 -8.10 -16.67
N VAL A 143 -13.15 -7.57 -15.66
CA VAL A 143 -13.26 -6.13 -15.41
C VAL A 143 -12.44 -5.77 -14.19
N VAL A 144 -11.61 -4.72 -14.30
CA VAL A 144 -10.90 -4.09 -13.18
C VAL A 144 -11.52 -2.72 -12.94
N GLY A 145 -12.09 -2.50 -11.76
CA GLY A 145 -12.70 -1.25 -11.34
C GLY A 145 -11.71 -0.32 -10.64
N GLY A 146 -11.49 0.87 -11.19
CA GLY A 146 -10.57 1.89 -10.70
C GLY A 146 -9.19 1.79 -11.35
N ALA A 147 -8.75 2.85 -12.06
CA ALA A 147 -7.46 2.94 -12.71
C ALA A 147 -6.44 3.78 -11.91
N GLY A 148 -6.48 3.67 -10.59
CA GLY A 148 -5.33 3.99 -9.74
C GLY A 148 -4.16 3.04 -10.00
N LEU A 149 -3.02 3.25 -9.32
CA LEU A 149 -1.82 2.42 -9.56
C LEU A 149 -2.08 0.92 -9.41
N SER A 150 -2.83 0.51 -8.38
CA SER A 150 -3.16 -0.92 -8.18
C SER A 150 -3.96 -1.51 -9.33
N GLY A 151 -4.96 -0.79 -9.85
CA GLY A 151 -5.77 -1.26 -10.97
C GLY A 151 -4.99 -1.33 -12.28
N VAL A 152 -4.13 -0.34 -12.53
CA VAL A 152 -3.17 -0.36 -13.64
C VAL A 152 -2.28 -1.61 -13.58
N GLN A 153 -1.71 -1.89 -12.41
CA GLN A 153 -0.82 -3.03 -12.20
C GLN A 153 -1.56 -4.35 -12.40
N VAL A 154 -2.73 -4.52 -11.78
CA VAL A 154 -3.53 -5.75 -11.93
C VAL A 154 -3.98 -5.97 -13.36
N ALA A 155 -4.49 -4.93 -14.03
CA ALA A 155 -4.89 -5.03 -15.44
C ALA A 155 -3.71 -5.45 -16.32
N GLY A 156 -2.51 -4.92 -16.05
CA GLY A 156 -1.28 -5.34 -16.72
C GLY A 156 -0.93 -6.82 -16.49
N GLU A 157 -1.00 -7.31 -15.25
CA GLU A 157 -0.73 -8.74 -14.97
C GLU A 157 -1.76 -9.67 -15.62
N LEU A 158 -3.04 -9.31 -15.59
CA LEU A 158 -4.11 -10.07 -16.26
C LEU A 158 -3.96 -10.05 -17.78
N ALA A 159 -3.49 -8.94 -18.34
CA ALA A 159 -3.20 -8.82 -19.76
C ALA A 159 -2.07 -9.76 -20.22
N GLU A 160 -1.03 -9.96 -19.39
CA GLU A 160 0.01 -10.96 -19.67
C GLU A 160 -0.51 -12.39 -19.49
N MET A 161 -1.32 -12.64 -18.45
CA MET A 161 -1.88 -13.97 -18.18
C MET A 161 -2.81 -14.49 -19.27
N ARG A 162 -3.41 -13.62 -20.10
CA ARG A 162 -4.28 -14.05 -21.19
C ARG A 162 -3.51 -14.80 -22.30
N GLU A 163 -2.20 -14.60 -22.42
CA GLU A 163 -1.38 -15.18 -23.49
C GLU A 163 -2.05 -15.03 -24.88
N ASP A 164 -2.37 -16.14 -25.56
CA ASP A 164 -3.03 -16.21 -26.86
C ASP A 164 -4.57 -16.35 -26.79
N SER A 165 -5.18 -16.35 -25.60
CA SER A 165 -6.64 -16.48 -25.41
C SER A 165 -7.39 -15.21 -25.80
N ASP A 166 -8.66 -15.36 -26.20
CA ASP A 166 -9.56 -14.25 -26.55
C ASP A 166 -10.32 -13.71 -25.31
N ILE A 167 -9.61 -13.55 -24.18
CA ILE A 167 -10.16 -12.99 -22.95
C ILE A 167 -10.00 -11.46 -22.96
N GLU A 168 -11.09 -10.73 -22.79
CA GLU A 168 -11.05 -9.26 -22.70
C GLU A 168 -10.65 -8.81 -21.28
N VAL A 169 -9.59 -8.01 -21.18
CA VAL A 169 -9.24 -7.27 -19.95
C VAL A 169 -9.71 -5.82 -20.10
N LEU A 170 -10.72 -5.44 -19.30
CA LEU A 170 -11.32 -4.11 -19.32
C LEU A 170 -11.03 -3.37 -18.02
N LEU A 171 -10.34 -2.23 -18.11
CA LEU A 171 -10.08 -1.32 -16.99
C LEU A 171 -11.06 -0.14 -17.03
N LEU A 172 -11.85 0.02 -15.96
CA LEU A 172 -12.78 1.12 -15.77
C LEU A 172 -12.21 2.18 -14.83
N GLU A 173 -12.46 3.45 -15.13
CA GLU A 173 -12.11 4.59 -14.29
C GLU A 173 -13.20 5.64 -14.34
N GLN A 174 -13.60 6.15 -13.17
CA GLN A 174 -14.62 7.19 -13.07
C GLN A 174 -14.08 8.55 -13.52
N GLU A 175 -12.81 8.84 -13.22
CA GLU A 175 -12.14 10.08 -13.61
C GLU A 175 -11.79 10.09 -15.11
N ASP A 176 -11.40 11.26 -15.63
CA ASP A 176 -11.13 11.46 -17.06
C ASP A 176 -9.85 10.75 -17.56
N ALA A 177 -8.99 10.28 -16.65
CA ALA A 177 -7.68 9.68 -16.97
C ALA A 177 -7.30 8.56 -16.01
N VAL A 178 -6.52 7.59 -16.50
CA VAL A 178 -5.81 6.61 -15.66
C VAL A 178 -4.77 7.32 -14.80
N ALA A 179 -4.50 6.79 -13.60
CA ALA A 179 -3.65 7.40 -12.58
C ALA A 179 -4.03 8.88 -12.32
N PRO A 180 -5.29 9.19 -11.99
CA PRO A 180 -5.81 10.57 -12.00
C PRO A 180 -5.09 11.52 -11.03
N ALA A 181 -4.52 11.00 -9.94
CA ALA A 181 -3.76 11.79 -8.96
C ALA A 181 -2.32 12.15 -9.39
N PHE A 182 -1.88 11.74 -10.59
CA PHE A 182 -0.50 11.89 -11.05
C PHE A 182 -0.36 12.92 -12.18
N PRO A 183 0.84 13.47 -12.45
CA PRO A 183 1.02 14.45 -13.51
C PRO A 183 0.59 13.93 -14.90
N ALA A 184 -0.03 14.77 -15.73
CA ALA A 184 -0.56 14.40 -17.05
C ALA A 184 0.41 13.61 -17.94
N SER A 185 1.70 13.97 -17.96
CA SER A 185 2.73 13.21 -18.70
C SER A 185 2.88 11.74 -18.26
N PHE A 186 2.64 11.45 -16.97
CA PHE A 186 2.63 10.09 -16.44
C PHE A 186 1.32 9.39 -16.80
N GLN A 187 0.18 10.08 -16.67
CA GLN A 187 -1.14 9.54 -17.06
C GLN A 187 -1.15 9.07 -18.52
N SER A 188 -0.68 9.91 -19.46
CA SER A 188 -0.62 9.55 -20.87
C SER A 188 0.27 8.34 -21.13
N ALA A 189 1.45 8.30 -20.51
CA ALA A 189 2.38 7.18 -20.68
C ALA A 189 1.83 5.86 -20.10
N VAL A 190 1.11 5.91 -18.97
CA VAL A 190 0.43 4.74 -18.40
C VAL A 190 -0.71 4.27 -19.29
N HIS A 191 -1.51 5.19 -19.82
CA HIS A 191 -2.57 4.86 -20.78
C HIS A 191 -2.00 4.15 -22.02
N ASP A 192 -0.95 4.71 -22.62
CA ASP A 192 -0.31 4.13 -23.80
C ASP A 192 0.23 2.72 -23.49
N ALA A 193 0.89 2.54 -22.34
CA ALA A 193 1.38 1.23 -21.91
C ALA A 193 0.25 0.19 -21.71
N LEU A 194 -0.90 0.60 -21.15
CA LEU A 194 -2.06 -0.28 -21.01
C LEU A 194 -2.64 -0.70 -22.36
N VAL A 195 -2.77 0.25 -23.30
CA VAL A 195 -3.27 -0.03 -24.65
C VAL A 195 -2.30 -0.92 -25.42
N ASP A 196 -1.00 -0.68 -25.30
CA ASP A 196 0.04 -1.52 -25.92
C ASP A 196 0.04 -2.93 -25.33
N ALA A 197 -0.26 -3.07 -24.03
CA ALA A 197 -0.50 -4.35 -23.37
C ALA A 197 -1.87 -4.97 -23.72
N GLY A 198 -2.66 -4.38 -24.62
CA GLY A 198 -3.95 -4.91 -25.07
C GLY A 198 -5.08 -4.81 -24.04
N VAL A 199 -4.93 -3.94 -23.02
CA VAL A 199 -6.01 -3.64 -22.08
C VAL A 199 -6.98 -2.66 -22.72
N THR A 200 -8.28 -2.97 -22.69
CA THR A 200 -9.31 -1.99 -23.04
C THR A 200 -9.49 -1.02 -21.88
N VAL A 201 -9.25 0.27 -22.09
CA VAL A 201 -9.39 1.31 -21.05
C VAL A 201 -10.65 2.14 -21.30
N ARG A 202 -11.48 2.33 -20.28
CA ARG A 202 -12.63 3.24 -20.30
C ARG A 202 -12.60 4.19 -19.10
N THR A 203 -12.24 5.44 -19.35
CA THR A 203 -12.30 6.54 -18.38
C THR A 203 -13.67 7.23 -18.42
N GLY A 204 -13.96 8.12 -17.46
CA GLY A 204 -15.27 8.77 -17.34
C GLY A 204 -16.43 7.80 -17.10
N THR A 205 -16.13 6.61 -16.57
CA THR A 205 -17.03 5.46 -16.46
C THR A 205 -17.02 4.92 -15.03
N GLY A 206 -17.96 5.37 -14.20
CA GLY A 206 -18.13 4.87 -12.83
C GLY A 206 -18.96 3.60 -12.74
N VAL A 207 -18.70 2.80 -11.71
CA VAL A 207 -19.49 1.63 -11.32
C VAL A 207 -20.57 2.06 -10.33
N ALA A 208 -21.83 1.67 -10.57
CA ALA A 208 -22.95 1.97 -9.68
C ALA A 208 -23.33 0.77 -8.79
N GLU A 209 -23.35 -0.44 -9.34
CA GLU A 209 -23.62 -1.69 -8.65
C GLU A 209 -23.06 -2.87 -9.45
N ALA A 210 -22.97 -4.04 -8.83
CA ALA A 210 -22.58 -5.28 -9.51
C ALA A 210 -23.44 -6.45 -9.02
N ASP A 211 -23.67 -7.42 -9.88
CA ASP A 211 -24.18 -8.73 -9.52
C ASP A 211 -23.21 -9.83 -9.95
N ALA A 212 -23.66 -11.08 -10.00
CA ALA A 212 -22.82 -12.23 -10.33
C ALA A 212 -22.33 -12.23 -11.79
N ASP A 213 -23.08 -11.60 -12.71
CA ASP A 213 -22.88 -11.72 -14.15
C ASP A 213 -22.65 -10.36 -14.85
N ALA A 214 -22.97 -9.25 -14.18
CA ALA A 214 -22.89 -7.92 -14.77
C ALA A 214 -22.50 -6.81 -13.78
N ILE A 215 -22.00 -5.70 -14.35
CA ILE A 215 -21.78 -4.44 -13.67
C ILE A 215 -22.73 -3.40 -14.27
N THR A 216 -23.49 -2.72 -13.42
CA THR A 216 -24.27 -1.54 -13.82
C THR A 216 -23.38 -0.31 -13.66
N LEU A 217 -23.27 0.48 -14.72
CA LEU A 217 -22.49 1.71 -14.76
C LEU A 217 -23.33 2.90 -14.29
N GLU A 218 -22.68 4.01 -13.93
CA GLU A 218 -23.36 5.23 -13.46
C GLU A 218 -24.32 5.86 -14.50
N ASP A 219 -24.11 5.59 -15.79
CA ASP A 219 -25.01 6.02 -16.86
C ASP A 219 -26.25 5.11 -17.05
N GLY A 220 -26.34 4.04 -16.24
CA GLY A 220 -27.40 3.05 -16.25
C GLY A 220 -27.24 1.94 -17.30
N SER A 221 -26.13 1.91 -18.04
CA SER A 221 -25.82 0.81 -18.95
C SER A 221 -25.26 -0.40 -18.19
N GLU A 222 -25.48 -1.59 -18.73
CA GLU A 222 -25.00 -2.85 -18.16
C GLU A 222 -23.81 -3.39 -18.95
N LEU A 223 -22.84 -3.91 -18.22
CA LEU A 223 -21.61 -4.52 -18.73
C LEU A 223 -21.51 -5.96 -18.22
N ALA A 224 -21.74 -6.93 -19.10
CA ALA A 224 -21.53 -8.35 -18.76
C ALA A 224 -20.04 -8.59 -18.44
N MET A 225 -19.79 -9.41 -17.42
CA MET A 225 -18.45 -9.80 -16.95
C MET A 225 -18.47 -11.23 -16.41
N ASN A 226 -17.30 -11.87 -16.39
CA ASN A 226 -17.10 -13.20 -15.82
C ASN A 226 -16.24 -13.16 -14.55
N GLN A 227 -15.45 -12.09 -14.41
CA GLN A 227 -14.65 -11.81 -13.24
C GLN A 227 -14.61 -10.29 -13.01
N PHE A 228 -14.74 -9.88 -11.75
CA PHE A 228 -14.64 -8.49 -11.34
C PHE A 228 -13.57 -8.32 -10.27
N VAL A 229 -12.59 -7.45 -10.54
CA VAL A 229 -11.56 -7.04 -9.59
C VAL A 229 -11.82 -5.60 -9.17
N TRP A 230 -11.76 -5.30 -7.87
CA TRP A 230 -12.03 -3.97 -7.34
C TRP A 230 -10.80 -3.30 -6.73
N THR A 231 -10.41 -2.18 -7.32
CA THR A 231 -9.33 -1.29 -6.86
C THR A 231 -9.79 0.17 -6.78
N GLY A 232 -11.10 0.38 -6.60
CA GLY A 232 -11.75 1.70 -6.71
C GLY A 232 -11.42 2.70 -5.60
N GLY A 233 -10.79 2.27 -4.50
CA GLY A 233 -10.25 3.19 -3.52
C GLY A 233 -10.03 2.58 -2.14
N ILE A 234 -9.73 3.45 -1.18
CA ILE A 234 -9.36 3.08 0.18
C ILE A 234 -10.11 3.89 1.24
N GLU A 235 -10.39 3.26 2.38
CA GLU A 235 -11.02 3.86 3.56
C GLU A 235 -10.22 3.56 4.84
N GLY A 236 -10.51 4.28 5.92
CA GLY A 236 -9.78 4.14 7.18
C GLY A 236 -9.99 2.78 7.86
N SER A 237 -9.19 2.52 8.88
CA SER A 237 -9.45 1.36 9.75
C SER A 237 -10.75 1.56 10.53
N PRO A 238 -11.56 0.51 10.78
CA PRO A 238 -12.68 0.55 11.70
C PRO A 238 -12.31 1.04 13.11
N ALA A 239 -11.04 0.89 13.51
CA ALA A 239 -10.52 1.41 14.78
C ALA A 239 -10.44 2.96 14.84
N LEU A 240 -10.67 3.63 13.71
CA LEU A 240 -10.79 5.08 13.56
C LEU A 240 -12.12 5.41 12.85
N ASP A 241 -13.20 4.69 13.15
CA ASP A 241 -14.54 4.88 12.57
C ASP A 241 -14.57 4.79 11.03
N ALA A 242 -13.69 3.98 10.44
CA ALA A 242 -13.48 3.89 8.99
C ALA A 242 -13.09 5.22 8.32
N ASP A 243 -12.70 6.23 9.09
CA ASP A 243 -12.16 7.50 8.57
C ASP A 243 -10.63 7.51 8.56
N ARG A 244 -10.10 8.38 7.71
CA ARG A 244 -8.68 8.74 7.64
C ARG A 244 -8.53 10.17 8.17
N PRO A 245 -8.40 10.38 9.49
CA PRO A 245 -8.36 11.73 10.07
C PRO A 245 -7.30 12.60 9.39
N VAL A 246 -7.57 13.90 9.30
CA VAL A 246 -6.61 14.85 8.71
C VAL A 246 -5.58 15.25 9.74
N VAL A 247 -4.31 15.02 9.46
CA VAL A 247 -3.17 15.46 10.30
C VAL A 247 -2.28 16.42 9.54
N ARG A 248 -1.63 17.35 10.25
CA ARG A 248 -0.70 18.32 9.66
C ARG A 248 0.71 17.76 9.59
N ALA A 249 1.66 18.59 9.18
CA ALA A 249 3.05 18.23 8.98
C ALA A 249 3.78 17.70 10.24
N ASP A 250 3.26 17.94 11.45
CA ASP A 250 3.78 17.33 12.68
C ASP A 250 3.28 15.90 12.93
N LEU A 251 2.35 15.42 12.09
CA LEU A 251 1.74 14.09 12.09
C LEU A 251 0.93 13.76 13.35
N ARG A 252 0.56 14.77 14.16
CA ARG A 252 -0.17 14.57 15.40
C ARG A 252 -1.65 14.25 15.15
N LEU A 253 -2.13 13.22 15.82
CA LEU A 253 -3.54 12.84 15.92
C LEU A 253 -4.14 13.24 17.29
N GLY A 254 -3.34 13.17 18.36
CA GLY A 254 -3.68 13.60 19.72
C GLY A 254 -2.49 14.26 20.42
N GLU A 255 -2.54 14.40 21.75
CA GLU A 255 -1.45 15.04 22.52
C GLU A 255 -0.11 14.30 22.40
N SER A 256 -0.14 12.97 22.54
CA SER A 256 1.03 12.08 22.47
C SER A 256 0.88 10.96 21.43
N THR A 257 -0.13 11.05 20.58
CA THR A 257 -0.42 10.06 19.54
C THR A 257 -0.25 10.66 18.16
N PHE A 258 0.52 9.98 17.30
CA PHE A 258 0.72 10.34 15.90
C PHE A 258 -0.13 9.43 14.99
N ALA A 259 -0.40 9.87 13.76
CA ALA A 259 -0.97 9.01 12.72
C ALA A 259 -0.11 9.09 11.46
N VAL A 260 0.18 7.93 10.87
CA VAL A 260 1.23 7.77 9.86
C VAL A 260 0.75 6.84 8.74
N GLY A 261 1.12 7.15 7.50
CA GLY A 261 0.71 6.42 6.32
C GLY A 261 -0.78 6.56 6.05
N ASP A 262 -1.37 5.53 5.46
CA ASP A 262 -2.77 5.59 5.02
C ASP A 262 -3.80 5.62 6.17
N ALA A 263 -3.36 5.48 7.43
CA ALA A 263 -4.20 5.69 8.61
C ALA A 263 -4.72 7.14 8.74
N ALA A 264 -4.09 8.09 8.04
CA ALA A 264 -4.50 9.49 8.04
C ALA A 264 -4.46 10.10 6.62
N ARG A 265 -5.08 11.27 6.47
CA ARG A 265 -4.89 12.19 5.35
C ARG A 265 -3.88 13.26 5.79
N VAL A 266 -2.64 13.15 5.33
CA VAL A 266 -1.57 14.07 5.75
C VAL A 266 -1.57 15.33 4.87
N VAL A 267 -1.44 16.49 5.51
CA VAL A 267 -1.13 17.77 4.87
C VAL A 267 0.28 18.16 5.26
N ASP A 268 1.16 18.34 4.28
CA ASP A 268 2.58 18.59 4.51
C ASP A 268 2.88 20.05 4.90
N SER A 269 4.17 20.36 5.10
CA SER A 269 4.61 21.68 5.55
C SER A 269 4.37 22.81 4.54
N ASP A 270 4.18 22.47 3.26
CA ASP A 270 3.84 23.43 2.21
C ASP A 270 2.31 23.64 2.11
N GLY A 271 1.53 22.87 2.87
CA GLY A 271 0.06 22.90 2.86
C GLY A 271 -0.55 21.99 1.80
N GLU A 272 0.24 21.11 1.19
CA GLU A 272 -0.19 20.23 0.11
C GLU A 272 -0.66 18.88 0.68
N ALA A 273 -1.67 18.30 0.03
CA ALA A 273 -2.16 16.97 0.38
C ALA A 273 -1.15 15.91 -0.05
N VAL A 274 -0.81 15.00 0.86
CA VAL A 274 0.14 13.92 0.61
C VAL A 274 -0.58 12.71 0.03
N PRO A 275 -0.08 12.11 -1.07
CA PRO A 275 -0.70 10.94 -1.67
C PRO A 275 -0.51 9.69 -0.80
N ALA A 276 -1.57 8.88 -0.72
CA ALA A 276 -1.55 7.56 -0.09
C ALA A 276 -0.58 6.64 -0.84
N SER A 277 0.61 6.42 -0.26
CA SER A 277 1.66 5.63 -0.89
C SER A 277 2.63 5.06 0.14
N ALA A 278 3.22 3.90 -0.16
CA ALA A 278 4.29 3.33 0.65
C ALA A 278 5.47 4.32 0.79
N ALA A 279 5.79 5.06 -0.27
CA ALA A 279 6.87 6.05 -0.27
C ALA A 279 6.62 7.20 0.73
N ALA A 280 5.37 7.67 0.84
CA ALA A 280 4.97 8.64 1.84
C ALA A 280 5.03 8.04 3.25
N ALA A 281 4.41 6.88 3.45
CA ALA A 281 4.37 6.18 4.74
C ALA A 281 5.77 5.95 5.36
N ILE A 282 6.74 5.51 4.57
CA ILE A 282 8.14 5.30 5.01
C ILE A 282 8.79 6.63 5.43
N ARG A 283 8.51 7.73 4.72
CA ARG A 283 9.11 9.03 5.03
C ARG A 283 8.45 9.67 6.25
N GLU A 284 7.13 9.58 6.35
CA GLU A 284 6.36 10.03 7.50
C GLU A 284 6.80 9.30 8.77
N ALA A 285 7.00 7.97 8.70
CA ALA A 285 7.51 7.17 9.81
C ALA A 285 8.84 7.69 10.36
N ARG A 286 9.72 8.22 9.50
CA ARG A 286 11.00 8.80 9.95
C ARG A 286 10.78 10.08 10.74
N VAL A 287 9.85 10.93 10.32
CA VAL A 287 9.50 12.17 11.02
C VAL A 287 8.77 11.86 12.34
N ALA A 288 7.85 10.90 12.31
CA ALA A 288 7.15 10.43 13.51
C ALA A 288 8.14 9.88 14.54
N ALA A 289 9.15 9.11 14.13
CA ALA A 289 10.19 8.60 15.03
C ALA A 289 10.96 9.74 15.73
N ASP A 290 11.34 10.79 14.99
CA ASP A 290 12.05 11.95 15.55
C ASP A 290 11.16 12.72 16.54
N ASN A 291 9.88 12.88 16.21
CA ASN A 291 8.89 13.53 17.07
C ASN A 291 8.59 12.72 18.33
N ILE A 292 8.47 11.40 18.23
CA ILE A 292 8.31 10.49 19.37
C ILE A 292 9.53 10.56 20.29
N GLY A 293 10.74 10.48 19.73
CA GLY A 293 11.98 10.63 20.50
C GLY A 293 12.03 11.96 21.26
N THR A 294 11.60 13.05 20.62
CA THR A 294 11.52 14.37 21.25
C THR A 294 10.55 14.39 22.45
N LEU A 295 9.38 13.74 22.34
CA LEU A 295 8.42 13.64 23.47
C LEU A 295 8.95 12.75 24.59
N VAL A 296 9.65 11.67 24.26
CA VAL A 296 10.31 10.79 25.24
C VAL A 296 11.37 11.58 26.03
N GLU A 297 12.25 12.31 25.35
CA GLU A 297 13.26 13.14 26.00
C GLU A 297 12.67 14.23 26.90
N GLN A 298 11.57 14.85 26.47
CA GLN A 298 10.84 15.83 27.26
C GLN A 298 10.27 15.21 28.55
N SER A 299 9.65 14.03 28.45
CA SER A 299 9.08 13.33 29.61
C SER A 299 10.14 12.94 30.65
N GLN A 300 11.38 12.73 30.23
CA GLN A 300 12.52 12.43 31.09
C GLN A 300 13.19 13.68 31.69
N GLY A 301 12.65 14.88 31.44
CA GLY A 301 13.14 16.14 32.01
C GLY A 301 14.33 16.76 31.28
N SER A 302 14.62 16.33 30.05
CA SER A 302 15.75 16.84 29.26
C SER A 302 15.48 18.21 28.63
N HIS A 303 14.22 18.65 28.60
CA HIS A 303 13.79 19.93 28.06
C HIS A 303 13.09 20.75 29.15
N GLY A 304 13.34 22.07 29.22
CA GLY A 304 12.69 22.98 30.19
C GLY A 304 11.17 23.10 30.00
N GLU A 305 10.52 24.07 30.67
CA GLU A 305 9.05 24.26 30.65
C GLU A 305 8.40 24.55 29.26
N PHE A 306 9.16 24.58 28.17
CA PHE A 306 8.66 24.89 26.83
C PHE A 306 8.21 23.65 26.07
N GLN A 307 7.11 23.76 25.31
CA GLN A 307 6.71 22.72 24.36
C GLN A 307 7.80 22.49 23.31
N PRO A 308 8.14 21.22 22.99
CA PRO A 308 9.18 20.92 22.03
C PRO A 308 8.73 21.33 20.63
N ARG A 309 9.71 21.76 19.82
CA ARG A 309 9.48 22.00 18.41
C ARG A 309 9.54 20.67 17.67
N LEU A 310 8.39 20.21 17.20
CA LEU A 310 8.30 19.01 16.39
C LEU A 310 8.81 19.25 14.97
N THR A 311 9.51 18.25 14.44
CA THR A 311 9.90 18.17 13.04
C THR A 311 8.65 18.19 12.17
N GLN A 312 8.72 18.97 11.09
CA GLN A 312 7.64 19.10 10.11
C GLN A 312 7.96 18.22 8.89
N TYR A 313 6.97 17.46 8.45
CA TYR A 313 7.03 16.62 7.28
C TYR A 313 6.77 17.44 6.01
N GLN A 314 7.62 17.23 5.01
CA GLN A 314 7.45 17.75 3.65
C GLN A 314 7.50 16.56 2.68
N PHE A 315 6.49 16.42 1.82
CA PHE A 315 6.48 15.31 0.87
C PHE A 315 7.39 15.62 -0.31
N ASN A 316 8.36 14.74 -0.55
CA ASN A 316 9.23 14.83 -1.72
C ASN A 316 9.66 13.44 -2.20
N VAL A 317 9.33 13.13 -3.44
CA VAL A 317 9.75 11.90 -4.13
C VAL A 317 10.43 12.26 -5.46
N PRO A 318 11.50 11.53 -5.84
CA PRO A 318 12.25 11.82 -7.07
C PRO A 318 11.45 11.52 -8.35
N GLY A 319 10.38 10.74 -8.23
CA GLY A 319 9.57 10.31 -9.36
C GLY A 319 8.43 9.37 -8.98
N TRP A 320 7.67 9.00 -10.01
CA TRP A 320 6.55 8.07 -9.96
C TRP A 320 6.83 6.86 -10.83
N LEU A 321 6.31 5.70 -10.45
CA LEU A 321 6.64 4.45 -11.10
C LEU A 321 5.50 3.46 -10.93
N VAL A 322 5.14 2.77 -12.02
CA VAL A 322 4.11 1.74 -12.02
C VAL A 322 4.45 0.68 -13.06
N SER A 323 4.26 -0.58 -12.72
CA SER A 323 4.35 -1.72 -13.66
C SER A 323 3.06 -1.86 -14.46
N VAL A 324 3.18 -2.34 -15.70
CA VAL A 324 2.08 -2.74 -16.57
C VAL A 324 2.51 -4.06 -17.22
N GLY A 325 2.13 -5.19 -16.62
CA GLY A 325 2.59 -6.51 -17.09
C GLY A 325 4.11 -6.61 -17.00
N ASP A 326 4.77 -7.03 -18.08
CA ASP A 326 6.23 -7.08 -18.16
C ASP A 326 6.90 -5.73 -18.50
N ASP A 327 6.13 -4.66 -18.64
CA ASP A 327 6.59 -3.28 -18.82
C ASP A 327 6.43 -2.46 -17.52
N ALA A 328 6.99 -1.25 -17.48
CA ALA A 328 6.77 -0.25 -16.45
C ALA A 328 6.86 1.16 -17.02
N VAL A 329 6.18 2.10 -16.39
CA VAL A 329 6.25 3.53 -16.68
C VAL A 329 6.87 4.24 -15.49
N ALA A 330 7.98 4.93 -15.72
CA ALA A 330 8.66 5.75 -14.72
C ALA A 330 8.66 7.23 -15.12
N LYS A 331 8.22 8.12 -14.25
CA LYS A 331 8.44 9.56 -14.40
C LYS A 331 9.48 10.03 -13.38
N VAL A 332 10.64 10.49 -13.84
CA VAL A 332 11.71 11.04 -13.00
C VAL A 332 12.03 12.46 -13.46
N GLY A 333 11.72 13.44 -12.61
CA GLY A 333 11.78 14.86 -12.99
C GLY A 333 10.95 15.14 -14.26
N PRO A 334 11.53 15.78 -15.31
CA PRO A 334 10.81 16.05 -16.56
C PRO A 334 10.71 14.83 -17.50
N SER A 335 11.47 13.76 -17.25
CA SER A 335 11.58 12.62 -18.15
C SER A 335 10.59 11.52 -17.82
N VAL A 336 10.10 10.84 -18.86
CA VAL A 336 9.34 9.59 -18.77
C VAL A 336 10.19 8.48 -19.40
N LEU A 337 10.32 7.36 -18.70
CA LEU A 337 10.99 6.15 -19.14
C LEU A 337 9.95 5.03 -19.20
N THR A 338 10.09 4.15 -20.18
CA THR A 338 9.27 2.95 -20.33
C THR A 338 10.15 1.72 -20.57
N GLY A 339 9.56 0.53 -20.52
CA GLY A 339 10.19 -0.75 -20.78
C GLY A 339 11.16 -1.19 -19.69
N ARG A 340 12.15 -1.99 -20.10
CA ARG A 340 13.17 -2.59 -19.22
C ARG A 340 13.89 -1.58 -18.32
N ALA A 341 14.08 -0.34 -18.76
CA ALA A 341 14.74 0.69 -17.95
C ALA A 341 13.88 1.13 -16.77
N ALA A 342 12.57 1.25 -16.98
CA ALA A 342 11.62 1.54 -15.92
C ALA A 342 11.42 0.32 -15.01
N LEU A 343 11.41 -0.89 -15.57
CA LEU A 343 11.31 -2.13 -14.80
C LEU A 343 12.50 -2.29 -13.85
N ALA A 344 13.73 -2.12 -14.34
CA ALA A 344 14.92 -2.18 -13.50
C ALA A 344 14.87 -1.16 -12.34
N LEU A 345 14.38 0.06 -12.60
CA LEU A 345 14.15 1.05 -11.56
C LEU A 345 13.12 0.55 -10.53
N LYS A 346 12.06 -0.14 -10.96
CA LYS A 346 10.99 -0.66 -10.09
C LYS A 346 11.52 -1.73 -9.15
N THR A 347 12.28 -2.68 -9.66
CA THR A 347 12.92 -3.72 -8.84
C THR A 347 13.84 -3.10 -7.78
N THR A 348 14.58 -2.03 -8.12
CA THR A 348 15.43 -1.36 -7.13
C THR A 348 14.65 -0.67 -6.00
N VAL A 349 13.40 -0.25 -6.24
CA VAL A 349 12.56 0.36 -5.21
C VAL A 349 12.09 -0.69 -4.20
N GLY A 350 11.61 -1.85 -4.67
CA GLY A 350 11.18 -2.95 -3.81
C GLY A 350 12.33 -3.52 -2.98
N ALA A 351 13.43 -3.89 -3.64
CA ALA A 351 14.62 -4.40 -2.98
C ALA A 351 15.26 -3.36 -2.04
N GLY A 352 15.29 -2.09 -2.45
CA GLY A 352 15.77 -0.99 -1.63
C GLY A 352 14.98 -0.85 -0.33
N TYR A 353 13.64 -0.94 -0.39
CA TYR A 353 12.80 -0.91 0.81
C TYR A 353 13.08 -2.11 1.74
N LEU A 354 13.06 -3.34 1.21
CA LEU A 354 13.36 -4.56 1.97
C LEU A 354 14.72 -4.47 2.68
N GLY A 355 15.74 -3.96 1.97
CA GLY A 355 17.05 -3.69 2.57
C GLY A 355 17.01 -2.66 3.71
N THR A 356 16.18 -1.62 3.63
CA THR A 356 16.06 -0.62 4.72
C THR A 356 15.37 -1.15 5.97
N VAL A 357 14.49 -2.14 5.84
CA VAL A 357 13.82 -2.76 7.01
C VAL A 357 14.61 -3.93 7.60
N GLY A 358 15.68 -4.38 6.94
CA GLY A 358 16.55 -5.46 7.41
C GLY A 358 16.26 -6.82 6.76
N ALA A 359 15.27 -6.88 5.87
CA ALA A 359 14.90 -8.08 5.11
C ALA A 359 15.85 -8.27 3.90
N VAL A 360 17.15 -8.44 4.17
CA VAL A 360 18.19 -8.48 3.13
C VAL A 360 18.05 -9.71 2.24
N GLN A 361 17.66 -10.86 2.79
CA GLN A 361 17.46 -12.08 2.01
C GLN A 361 16.30 -11.92 1.03
N ASN A 362 15.13 -11.48 1.52
CA ASN A 362 13.99 -11.11 0.68
C ASN A 362 14.36 -10.11 -0.43
N ALA A 363 15.20 -9.12 -0.12
CA ALA A 363 15.63 -8.12 -1.09
C ALA A 363 16.45 -8.75 -2.23
N VAL A 364 17.30 -9.72 -1.94
CA VAL A 364 18.10 -10.44 -2.93
C VAL A 364 17.20 -11.34 -3.77
N ASP A 365 16.34 -12.11 -3.13
CA ASP A 365 15.46 -13.08 -3.79
C ASP A 365 14.45 -12.37 -4.72
N LEU A 366 13.89 -11.23 -4.29
CA LEU A 366 13.02 -10.38 -5.14
C LEU A 366 13.74 -9.89 -6.40
N VAL A 367 15.03 -9.54 -6.30
CA VAL A 367 15.81 -9.11 -7.48
C VAL A 367 16.06 -10.26 -8.43
N SER A 368 16.39 -11.45 -7.90
CA SER A 368 16.62 -12.65 -8.71
C SER A 368 15.35 -13.06 -9.47
N GLU A 369 14.19 -13.07 -8.82
CA GLU A 369 12.91 -13.45 -9.44
C GLU A 369 12.37 -12.40 -10.42
N GLU A 370 12.53 -11.10 -10.16
CA GLU A 370 12.05 -10.05 -11.09
C GLU A 370 12.92 -9.91 -12.34
N LEU A 371 14.21 -10.28 -12.26
CA LEU A 371 15.16 -10.16 -13.36
C LEU A 371 15.41 -11.49 -14.08
N ASP A 372 14.70 -12.56 -13.73
CA ASP A 372 14.86 -13.93 -14.24
C ASP A 372 16.34 -14.38 -14.22
N LEU A 373 17.09 -14.01 -13.17
CA LEU A 373 18.54 -14.28 -13.12
C LEU A 373 18.87 -15.75 -12.86
N ASP A 374 17.90 -16.53 -12.36
CA ASP A 374 18.06 -17.98 -12.12
C ASP A 374 17.96 -18.81 -13.42
N ASP A 375 17.33 -18.30 -14.48
CA ASP A 375 17.23 -18.99 -15.77
C ASP A 375 18.48 -18.81 -16.66
N VAL A 376 19.35 -17.85 -16.34
CA VAL A 376 20.57 -17.58 -17.12
C VAL A 376 21.68 -18.59 -16.84
N GLU A 377 21.64 -19.31 -15.70
CA GLU A 377 22.63 -20.36 -15.39
C GLU A 377 22.29 -21.73 -15.99
N ALA A 378 21.08 -21.93 -16.53
CA ALA A 378 20.66 -23.21 -17.13
C ALA A 378 20.95 -23.34 -18.64
N GLU A 379 21.29 -22.26 -19.35
CA GLU A 379 21.65 -22.30 -20.79
C GLU A 379 23.16 -22.52 -21.06
N HIS A 380 23.95 -22.80 -20.02
CA HIS A 380 25.40 -22.98 -20.11
C HIS A 380 25.93 -24.28 -19.47
N GLU A 381 25.18 -25.38 -19.55
CA GLU A 381 25.73 -26.75 -19.34
C GLU A 381 25.60 -27.66 -20.57
#